data_AF-A0A137SRY3-F1
#
_entry.id   AF-A0A137SRY3-F1
#
_cell.length_a   1.000
_cell.length_b   1.000
_cell.length_c   1.000
_cell.angle_alpha   90.00
_cell.angle_beta   90.00
_cell.angle_gamma   90.00
#
_symmetry.space_group_name_H-M   'P 1'
#
loop_
_entity.id
_entity.type
_entity.pdbx_description
1 polymer ?
#
loop_
_entity_poly.entity_id
_entity_poly.type
_entity_poly.pdbx_seq_one_letter_code
_entity_poly.pdbx_strand_id
1 'polypeptide(L)'
;MKEDRRTNRINLHLNNREMELFKAKAKNYRQMSAMIREAVAQFDDIGTVKRIESLNNLADLITNFNHEISKQGGNLNQITKRANELIYQSELNETYYKEVFLPQILLLQKTMKEIKKQQADIFKKLLNI
;
A
#
# COMPACT_ATOMS: atom_id res chain seq x y z
N MET A 1 -15.67 -24.35 38.68
CA MET A 1 -14.23 -24.02 38.62
C MET A 1 -14.10 -22.51 38.46
N LYS A 2 -13.41 -21.85 39.42
CA LYS A 2 -13.15 -20.39 39.46
C LYS A 2 -11.78 -20.10 38.83
N GLU A 3 -11.53 -20.56 37.62
CA GLU A 3 -10.15 -20.65 37.13
C GLU A 3 -9.59 -19.43 36.38
N ASP A 4 -10.31 -18.31 36.27
CA ASP A 4 -9.76 -17.13 35.59
C ASP A 4 -10.12 -15.80 36.27
N ARG A 5 -9.74 -15.66 37.55
CA ARG A 5 -9.79 -14.35 38.23
C ARG A 5 -8.45 -13.63 38.06
N ARG A 6 -8.52 -12.37 37.64
CA ARG A 6 -7.37 -11.47 37.48
C ARG A 6 -6.76 -11.11 38.84
N THR A 7 -5.88 -11.95 39.37
CA THR A 7 -5.25 -11.78 40.70
C THR A 7 -3.81 -11.25 40.64
N ASN A 8 -3.14 -11.41 39.50
CA ASN A 8 -1.74 -10.98 39.31
C ASN A 8 -1.63 -9.46 39.14
N ARG A 9 -0.57 -8.87 39.71
CA ARG A 9 -0.27 -7.44 39.62
C ARG A 9 1.11 -7.23 39.02
N ILE A 10 1.24 -6.21 38.18
CA ILE A 10 2.51 -5.74 37.63
C ILE A 10 2.68 -4.27 37.98
N ASN A 11 3.91 -3.86 38.29
CA ASN A 11 4.26 -2.46 38.49
C ASN A 11 4.91 -1.93 37.20
N LEU A 12 4.41 -0.81 36.70
CA LEU A 12 4.95 -0.13 35.52
C LEU A 12 5.44 1.26 35.93
N HIS A 13 6.75 1.50 35.79
CA HIS A 13 7.34 2.80 36.03
C HIS A 13 7.26 3.64 34.76
N LEU A 14 6.67 4.84 34.86
CA LEU A 14 6.46 5.75 33.74
C LEU A 14 7.00 7.13 34.10
N ASN A 15 7.61 7.81 33.15
CA ASN A 15 7.86 9.24 33.26
C ASN A 15 6.59 10.06 32.96
N ASN A 16 6.63 11.37 33.22
CA ASN A 16 5.46 12.25 33.04
C ASN A 16 4.91 12.23 31.61
N ARG A 17 5.79 12.18 30.60
CA ARG A 17 5.38 12.14 29.18
C ARG A 17 4.64 10.83 28.85
N GLU A 18 5.17 9.70 29.32
CA GLU A 18 4.56 8.40 29.12
C GLU A 18 3.23 8.29 29.86
N MET A 19 3.13 8.80 31.08
CA MET A 19 1.88 8.83 31.85
C MET A 19 0.77 9.57 31.09
N GLU A 20 1.07 10.75 30.53
CA GLU A 20 0.09 11.51 29.73
C GLU A 20 -0.30 10.79 28.45
N LEU A 21 0.65 10.12 27.79
CA LEU A 21 0.38 9.31 26.61
C LEU A 21 -0.53 8.12 26.92
N PHE A 22 -0.31 7.42 28.04
CA PHE A 22 -1.18 6.33 28.49
C PHE A 22 -2.59 6.82 28.79
N LYS A 23 -2.73 7.97 29.48
CA LYS A 23 -4.04 8.58 29.73
C LYS A 23 -4.76 8.95 28.44
N ALA A 24 -4.05 9.57 27.49
CA ALA A 24 -4.61 9.98 26.21
C ALA A 24 -5.11 8.79 25.39
N LYS A 25 -4.32 7.70 25.33
CA LYS A 25 -4.69 6.48 24.59
C LYS A 25 -5.79 5.67 25.28
N ALA A 26 -5.85 5.69 26.61
CA ALA A 26 -6.86 4.99 27.39
C ALA A 26 -8.24 5.68 27.39
N LYS A 27 -8.41 6.87 26.78
CA LYS A 27 -9.68 7.62 26.78
C LYS A 27 -10.89 6.82 26.30
N ASN A 28 -10.69 5.94 25.31
CA ASN A 28 -11.75 5.12 24.74
C ASN A 28 -11.96 3.79 25.47
N TYR A 29 -11.19 3.54 26.54
CA TYR A 29 -11.26 2.31 27.33
C TYR A 29 -11.90 2.60 28.68
N ARG A 30 -12.63 1.61 29.21
CA ARG A 30 -13.22 1.69 30.56
C ARG A 30 -12.17 1.90 31.65
N GLN A 31 -10.95 1.38 31.47
CA GLN A 31 -9.83 1.54 32.38
C GLN A 31 -8.50 1.31 31.65
N MET A 32 -7.44 1.99 32.10
CA MET A 32 -6.11 1.87 31.52
C MET A 32 -5.58 0.43 31.53
N SER A 33 -5.88 -0.35 32.57
CA SER A 33 -5.49 -1.77 32.63
C SER A 33 -6.20 -2.64 31.58
N ALA A 34 -7.37 -2.24 31.07
CA ALA A 34 -8.02 -2.94 29.96
C ALA A 34 -7.27 -2.67 28.65
N MET A 35 -6.94 -1.40 28.38
CA MET A 35 -6.10 -1.02 27.24
C MET A 35 -4.75 -1.74 27.25
N ILE A 36 -4.06 -1.81 28.40
CA ILE A 36 -2.75 -2.47 28.50
C ILE A 36 -2.86 -3.96 28.19
N ARG A 37 -3.88 -4.65 28.72
CA ARG A 37 -4.08 -6.09 28.43
C ARG A 37 -4.42 -6.34 26.97
N GLU A 38 -5.27 -5.51 26.39
CA GLU A 38 -5.66 -5.63 24.99
C GLU A 38 -4.48 -5.32 24.07
N ALA A 39 -3.68 -4.30 24.39
CA ALA A 39 -2.43 -4.02 23.71
C ALA A 39 -1.47 -5.23 23.79
N VAL A 40 -1.24 -5.79 24.99
CA VAL A 40 -0.38 -6.99 25.12
C VAL A 40 -0.94 -8.15 24.32
N ALA A 41 -2.24 -8.43 24.37
CA ALA A 41 -2.85 -9.51 23.58
C ALA A 41 -2.72 -9.29 22.06
N GLN A 42 -2.73 -8.04 21.59
CA GLN A 42 -2.55 -7.70 20.17
C GLN A 42 -1.08 -7.66 19.73
N PHE A 43 -0.17 -7.21 20.60
CA PHE A 43 1.27 -7.05 20.32
C PHE A 43 2.10 -8.30 20.63
N ASP A 44 1.62 -9.24 21.45
CA ASP A 44 2.29 -10.52 21.76
C ASP A 44 2.14 -11.56 20.64
N ASP A 45 1.29 -11.30 19.65
CA ASP A 45 1.27 -12.10 18.44
C ASP A 45 2.44 -11.65 17.54
N ILE A 46 3.52 -12.44 17.50
CA ILE A 46 4.59 -12.34 16.50
C ILE A 46 3.98 -12.24 15.09
N GLY A 47 2.79 -12.81 14.87
CA GLY A 47 1.98 -12.64 13.68
C GLY A 47 1.56 -11.20 13.39
N THR A 48 1.13 -10.42 14.39
CA THR A 48 0.72 -9.01 14.21
C THR A 48 1.90 -8.13 13.80
N VAL A 49 3.06 -8.26 14.44
CA VAL A 49 4.26 -7.47 14.08
C VAL A 49 4.73 -7.83 12.68
N LYS A 50 4.86 -9.14 12.38
CA LYS A 50 5.22 -9.60 11.03
C LYS A 50 4.22 -9.18 9.97
N ARG A 51 2.93 -9.13 10.32
CA ARG A 51 1.86 -8.68 9.42
C ARG A 51 1.99 -7.20 9.12
N ILE A 52 2.26 -6.35 10.12
CA ILE A 52 2.51 -4.91 9.92
C ILE A 52 3.76 -4.71 9.05
N GLU A 53 4.85 -5.42 9.32
CA GLU A 53 6.06 -5.39 8.49
C GLU A 53 5.77 -5.81 7.04
N SER A 54 5.00 -6.88 6.86
CA SER A 54 4.61 -7.37 5.53
C SER A 54 3.74 -6.36 4.78
N LEU A 55 2.84 -5.65 5.47
CA LEU A 55 2.03 -4.58 4.90
C LEU A 55 2.90 -3.38 4.46
N ASN A 56 3.87 -2.99 5.29
CA ASN A 56 4.81 -1.92 4.95
C ASN A 56 5.65 -2.31 3.72
N ASN A 57 6.22 -3.51 3.71
CA ASN A 57 6.99 -4.02 2.56
C ASN A 57 6.14 -4.05 1.28
N LEU A 58 4.87 -4.45 1.39
CA LEU A 58 3.97 -4.45 0.24
C LEU A 58 3.65 -3.03 -0.25
N ALA A 59 3.46 -2.07 0.66
CA ALA A 59 3.25 -0.67 0.31
C ALA A 59 4.46 -0.08 -0.45
N ASP A 60 5.68 -0.40 -0.02
CA ASP A 60 6.90 0.01 -0.70
C ASP A 60 7.02 -0.61 -2.10
N LEU A 61 6.73 -1.92 -2.22
CA LEU A 61 6.73 -2.61 -3.51
C LEU A 61 5.72 -2.00 -4.49
N ILE A 62 4.49 -1.70 -4.02
CA ILE A 62 3.46 -1.05 -4.84
C ILE A 62 3.91 0.36 -5.27
N THR A 63 4.54 1.11 -4.36
CA THR A 63 5.02 2.47 -4.65
C THR A 63 6.13 2.46 -5.70
N ASN A 64 7.13 1.59 -5.53
CA ASN A 64 8.23 1.42 -6.48
C ASN A 64 7.72 0.98 -7.85
N PHE A 65 6.79 0.03 -7.87
CA PHE A 65 6.19 -0.43 -9.11
C PHE A 65 5.39 0.68 -9.83
N ASN A 66 4.62 1.48 -9.08
CA ASN A 66 3.90 2.63 -9.65
C ASN A 66 4.84 3.67 -10.23
N HIS A 67 6.01 3.88 -9.61
CA HIS A 67 7.05 4.76 -10.12
C HIS A 67 7.58 4.27 -11.47
N GLU A 68 8.00 2.99 -11.54
CA GLU A 68 8.50 2.39 -12.77
C GLU A 68 7.46 2.40 -13.90
N ILE A 69 6.21 2.04 -13.61
CA ILE A 69 5.13 2.12 -14.60
C ILE A 69 4.93 3.55 -15.10
N SER A 70 5.02 4.55 -14.23
CA SER A 70 4.84 5.95 -14.63
C SER A 70 5.98 6.41 -15.54
N LYS A 71 7.21 5.97 -15.28
CA LYS A 71 8.36 6.18 -16.16
C LYS A 71 8.15 5.54 -17.54
N GLN A 72 7.70 4.29 -17.59
CA GLN A 72 7.41 3.62 -18.86
C GLN A 72 6.26 4.31 -19.63
N GLY A 73 5.25 4.82 -18.93
CA GLY A 73 4.18 5.61 -19.54
C GLY A 73 4.70 6.91 -20.18
N GLY A 74 5.64 7.57 -19.51
CA GLY A 74 6.34 8.75 -20.06
C GLY A 74 7.11 8.42 -21.34
N ASN A 75 7.86 7.32 -21.34
CA ASN A 75 8.61 6.85 -22.51
C ASN A 75 7.66 6.54 -23.70
N LEU A 76 6.56 5.82 -23.43
CA LEU A 76 5.58 5.46 -24.46
C LEU A 76 4.94 6.72 -25.09
N ASN A 77 4.65 7.74 -24.28
CA ASN A 77 4.13 9.01 -24.77
C ASN A 77 5.14 9.73 -25.68
N GLN A 78 6.43 9.71 -25.34
CA GLN A 78 7.48 10.28 -26.17
C GLN A 78 7.62 9.53 -27.50
N ILE A 79 7.62 8.20 -27.48
CA ILE A 79 7.67 7.36 -28.69
C ILE A 79 6.47 7.65 -29.59
N THR A 80 5.27 7.75 -29.01
CA THR A 80 4.04 8.06 -29.76
C THR A 80 4.10 9.45 -30.40
N LYS A 81 4.59 10.47 -29.68
CA LYS A 81 4.82 11.81 -30.22
C LYS A 81 5.81 11.80 -31.37
N ARG A 82 6.94 11.10 -31.20
CA ARG A 82 7.97 10.97 -32.23
C ARG A 82 7.42 10.26 -33.48
N ALA A 83 6.63 9.21 -33.30
CA ALA A 83 5.96 8.55 -34.42
C ALA A 83 5.04 9.50 -35.19
N ASN A 84 4.28 10.36 -34.51
CA ASN A 84 3.44 11.36 -35.15
C ASN A 84 4.25 12.39 -35.97
N GLU A 85 5.38 12.84 -35.44
CA GLU A 85 6.30 13.74 -36.16
C GLU A 85 6.83 13.08 -37.44
N LEU A 86 7.26 11.81 -37.35
CA LEU A 86 7.76 11.05 -38.49
C LEU A 86 6.67 10.81 -39.54
N ILE A 87 5.42 10.58 -39.12
CA ILE A 87 4.27 10.47 -40.04
C ILE A 87 4.05 11.79 -40.79
N TYR A 88 4.07 12.91 -40.07
CA TYR A 88 3.93 14.23 -40.68
C TYR A 88 5.05 14.53 -41.70
N GLN A 89 6.27 14.08 -41.41
CA GLN A 89 7.43 14.19 -42.31
C GLN A 89 7.42 13.14 -43.43
N SER A 90 6.42 12.26 -43.50
CA SER A 90 6.36 11.12 -44.42
C SER A 90 7.54 10.12 -44.28
N GLU A 91 8.27 10.17 -43.16
CA GLU A 91 9.35 9.23 -42.81
C GLU A 91 8.81 7.94 -42.18
N LEU A 92 7.56 7.97 -41.68
CA LEU A 92 6.83 6.80 -41.19
C LEU A 92 5.48 6.69 -41.89
N ASN A 93 5.18 5.52 -42.45
CA ASN A 93 3.91 5.27 -43.11
C ASN A 93 2.76 5.24 -42.08
N GLU A 94 1.75 6.08 -42.29
CA GLU A 94 0.61 6.22 -41.37
C GLU A 94 -0.22 4.94 -41.26
N THR A 95 -0.47 4.27 -42.39
CA THR A 95 -1.23 3.01 -42.41
C THR A 95 -0.52 1.93 -41.61
N TYR A 96 0.79 1.76 -41.84
CA TYR A 96 1.61 0.82 -41.09
C TYR A 96 1.61 1.13 -39.59
N TYR A 97 1.71 2.41 -39.22
CA TYR A 97 1.62 2.80 -37.82
C TYR A 97 0.27 2.43 -37.19
N LYS A 98 -0.83 2.73 -37.87
CA LYS A 98 -2.19 2.45 -37.36
C LYS A 98 -2.51 0.97 -37.27
N GLU A 99 -2.01 0.16 -38.20
CA GLU A 99 -2.33 -1.26 -38.28
C GLU A 99 -1.39 -2.13 -37.44
N VAL A 100 -0.13 -1.72 -37.26
CA VAL A 100 0.88 -2.54 -36.60
C VAL A 100 1.26 -2.01 -35.23
N PHE A 101 1.63 -0.72 -35.11
CA PHE A 101 2.15 -0.17 -33.85
C PHE A 101 1.06 0.27 -32.89
N LEU A 102 0.06 1.01 -33.39
CA LEU A 102 -1.01 1.58 -32.55
C LEU A 102 -1.77 0.50 -31.75
N PRO A 103 -2.13 -0.68 -32.31
CA PRO A 103 -2.82 -1.71 -31.54
C PRO A 103 -1.98 -2.22 -30.36
N GLN A 104 -0.66 -2.34 -30.54
CA GLN A 104 0.27 -2.77 -29.48
C GLN A 104 0.39 -1.69 -28.39
N ILE A 105 0.46 -0.42 -28.79
CA ILE A 105 0.47 0.72 -27.85
C ILE A 105 -0.82 0.72 -27.01
N LEU A 106 -1.98 0.54 -27.64
CA LEU A 106 -3.26 0.49 -26.95
C LEU A 106 -3.38 -0.71 -26.01
N LEU A 107 -2.88 -1.89 -26.41
CA LEU A 107 -2.81 -3.07 -25.56
C LEU A 107 -1.93 -2.83 -24.33
N LEU A 108 -0.75 -2.23 -24.51
CA LEU A 108 0.15 -1.86 -23.40
C LEU A 108 -0.53 -0.88 -22.45
N GLN A 109 -1.17 0.18 -22.98
CA GLN A 109 -1.90 1.15 -22.16
C GLN A 109 -3.04 0.50 -21.36
N LYS A 110 -3.80 -0.41 -21.98
CA LYS A 110 -4.87 -1.16 -21.31
C LYS A 110 -4.30 -2.02 -20.18
N THR A 111 -3.25 -2.77 -20.47
CA THR A 111 -2.58 -3.65 -19.50
C THR A 111 -2.05 -2.85 -18.30
N MET A 112 -1.40 -1.71 -18.54
CA MET A 112 -0.92 -0.83 -17.48
C MET A 112 -2.05 -0.29 -16.60
N LYS A 113 -3.19 0.10 -17.20
CA LYS A 113 -4.38 0.55 -16.46
C LYS A 113 -4.96 -0.56 -15.59
N GLU A 114 -5.05 -1.79 -16.13
CA GLU A 114 -5.55 -2.95 -15.40
C GLU A 114 -4.66 -3.29 -14.21
N ILE A 115 -3.33 -3.28 -14.38
CA ILE A 115 -2.41 -3.53 -13.26
C ILE A 115 -2.57 -2.46 -12.17
N LYS A 116 -2.61 -1.17 -12.53
CA LYS A 116 -2.84 -0.10 -11.54
C LYS A 116 -4.15 -0.30 -10.78
N LYS A 117 -5.21 -0.71 -11.48
CA LYS A 117 -6.51 -1.03 -10.86
C LYS A 117 -6.40 -2.21 -9.89
N GLN A 118 -5.79 -3.31 -10.31
CA GLN A 118 -5.58 -4.49 -9.46
C GLN A 118 -4.79 -4.14 -8.20
N GLN A 119 -3.75 -3.31 -8.31
CA GLN A 119 -3.00 -2.83 -7.16
C GLN A 119 -3.84 -1.99 -6.20
N ALA A 120 -4.64 -1.06 -6.72
CA ALA A 120 -5.57 -0.27 -5.90
C ALA A 120 -6.61 -1.16 -5.20
N ASP A 121 -7.10 -2.19 -5.87
CA ASP A 121 -8.07 -3.13 -5.31
C ASP A 121 -7.43 -4.02 -4.22
N ILE A 122 -6.19 -4.50 -4.42
CA ILE A 122 -5.42 -5.22 -3.40
C ILE A 122 -5.21 -4.33 -2.18
N PHE A 123 -4.77 -3.08 -2.38
CA PHE A 123 -4.54 -2.14 -1.29
C PHE A 123 -5.82 -1.85 -0.49
N LYS A 124 -6.95 -1.60 -1.18
CA LYS A 124 -8.26 -1.43 -0.52
C LYS A 124 -8.68 -2.66 0.28
N LYS A 125 -8.48 -3.87 -0.27
CA LYS A 125 -8.79 -5.11 0.45
C LYS A 125 -7.96 -5.24 1.72
N LEU A 126 -6.69 -4.85 1.69
CA LEU A 126 -5.80 -4.92 2.86
C LEU A 126 -6.12 -3.86 3.92
N LEU A 127 -6.59 -2.67 3.52
CA LEU A 127 -7.06 -1.62 4.43
C LEU A 127 -8.42 -1.91 5.04
N ASN A 128 -9.26 -2.69 4.35
CA ASN A 128 -10.59 -3.12 4.82
C ASN A 128 -10.54 -4.44 5.61
N ILE A 129 -9.36 -4.89 6.04
CA ILE A 129 -9.22 -5.88 7.11
C ILE A 129 -9.07 -5.15 8.44
#